data_AF-A0A0M3K8C3-F1
#
_entry.id   AF-A0A0M3K8C3-F1
#
_cell.length_a   1.000
_cell.length_b   1.000
_cell.length_c   1.000
_cell.angle_alpha   90.00
_cell.angle_beta   90.00
_cell.angle_gamma   90.00
#
_symmetry.space_group_name_H-M   'P 1'
#
loop_
_entity.id
_entity.type
_entity.pdbx_description
1 polymer ?
#
loop_
_entity_poly.entity_id
_entity_poly.type
_entity_poly.pdbx_seq_one_letter_code
_entity_poly.pdbx_strand_id
1 'polypeptide(L)'
;LAFGVPAGLMILATIIFVLGSRSYKKYPPKENVIARVTKVIITSLRNKVKSAEYREHWLDHALDGHNCTTNSMCLEIGEKKSLNETCAQRVFVEDVKALLRVTVMLLPIPMFWALYDQQVTNEISGFQMGLTSSLNGFAYLFELPPTTRPNERCQRDPHYFLVYPAVEKCGIRTTPLRRMVAGGVVAALAFVIAALVQFRVNYTLPDPPSANVAFVSFSNVYDRCNLTLSSPDLPTKTIPFNSSLVDDEVIGLHQAYRINVGSRNRQITFTVTPQKPCTDIPTKFSMNLKGGQAYQGILTRHGFTYNPIKLEKPKTGQEQSLLNVNLMVPYEALPKSVFWANCSNISTDCPVYSKGLALCKHNTHGKPICDAHDRTAVFGWPYGRVNENKTAVFYTFKDIDVGTFDVFYIAHKYTDTTDRDLIHQFYYIPLDGVTVQVIGIGAMYSLTIQTNSSNPKALEWNMNTLIPANEMNILWQIPQYVVITAAEILISITGLEFAYSQAIEMLVYAAVMLVVICIFALQAAFYYHYVDYADSQDSEDVFTQDSKDTSSRKELGNGTNQS
;
A
#
# COMPACT_ATOMS: atom_id res chain seq x y z
N LEU A 1 -22.97 9.58 -7.03
CA LEU A 1 -23.83 8.55 -7.68
C LEU A 1 -23.76 7.17 -7.00
N ALA A 2 -22.59 6.68 -6.56
CA ALA A 2 -22.38 5.32 -6.05
C ALA A 2 -23.26 4.89 -4.86
N PHE A 3 -23.63 5.81 -3.95
CA PHE A 3 -24.46 5.50 -2.77
C PHE A 3 -25.96 5.70 -2.96
N GLY A 4 -26.38 6.41 -4.02
CA GLY A 4 -27.80 6.67 -4.29
C GLY A 4 -28.54 5.43 -4.77
N VAL A 5 -27.87 4.58 -5.54
CA VAL A 5 -28.45 3.34 -6.08
C VAL A 5 -28.73 2.32 -4.96
N PRO A 6 -27.79 2.00 -4.05
CA PRO A 6 -28.08 1.13 -2.90
C PRO A 6 -29.16 1.69 -1.98
N ALA A 7 -29.14 3.00 -1.67
CA ALA A 7 -30.17 3.62 -0.83
C ALA A 7 -31.55 3.53 -1.49
N GLY A 8 -31.65 3.79 -2.80
CA GLY A 8 -32.88 3.64 -3.56
C GLY A 8 -33.41 2.21 -3.60
N LEU A 9 -32.52 1.22 -3.79
CA LEU A 9 -32.89 -0.20 -3.75
C LEU A 9 -33.33 -0.65 -2.35
N MET A 10 -32.71 -0.13 -1.28
CA MET A 10 -33.12 -0.43 0.10
C MET A 10 -34.49 0.16 0.43
N ILE A 11 -34.77 1.39 -0.03
CA ILE A 11 -36.09 2.01 0.12
C ILE A 11 -37.14 1.20 -0.66
N LEU A 12 -36.84 0.83 -1.91
CA LEU A 12 -37.72 0.01 -2.74
C LEU A 12 -38.00 -1.36 -2.12
N ALA A 13 -36.97 -2.06 -1.63
CA ALA A 13 -37.11 -3.34 -0.94
C ALA A 13 -37.95 -3.21 0.33
N THR A 14 -37.79 -2.12 1.09
CA THR A 14 -38.59 -1.85 2.29
C THR A 14 -40.06 -1.64 1.95
N ILE A 15 -40.36 -0.89 0.88
CA ILE A 15 -41.74 -0.68 0.40
C ILE A 15 -42.36 -2.02 -0.02
N ILE A 16 -41.65 -2.84 -0.81
CA ILE A 16 -42.10 -4.17 -1.23
C ILE A 16 -42.32 -5.08 -0.01
N PHE A 17 -41.42 -5.06 0.97
CA PHE A 17 -41.53 -5.85 2.19
C PHE A 17 -42.75 -5.45 3.03
N VAL A 18 -42.99 -4.14 3.20
CA VAL A 18 -44.15 -3.63 3.96
C VAL A 18 -45.45 -3.97 3.25
N LEU A 19 -45.52 -3.83 1.92
CA LEU A 19 -46.69 -4.24 1.13
C LEU A 19 -46.93 -5.75 1.21
N GLY A 20 -45.87 -6.57 1.12
CA GLY A 20 -45.92 -8.02 1.26
C GLY A 20 -46.19 -8.53 2.67
N SER A 21 -45.99 -7.69 3.69
CA SER A 21 -46.14 -8.06 5.11
C SER A 21 -47.54 -8.51 5.53
N ARG A 22 -48.57 -8.16 4.73
CA ARG A 22 -49.95 -8.64 4.91
C ARG A 22 -50.15 -10.08 4.45
N SER A 23 -49.30 -10.60 3.57
CA SER A 23 -49.33 -11.98 3.08
C SER A 23 -48.46 -12.91 3.93
N TYR A 24 -47.59 -12.37 4.79
CA TYR A 24 -46.73 -13.17 5.65
C TYR A 24 -47.48 -13.75 6.85
N LYS A 25 -47.29 -15.05 7.05
CA LYS A 25 -47.73 -15.76 8.25
C LYS A 25 -46.83 -15.36 9.42
N LYS A 26 -47.30 -14.45 10.26
CA LYS A 26 -46.58 -13.97 11.45
C LYS A 26 -46.61 -15.03 12.54
N TYR A 27 -45.48 -15.67 12.83
CA TYR A 27 -45.34 -16.57 13.96
C TYR A 27 -45.15 -15.75 15.25
N PRO A 28 -45.73 -16.17 16.39
CA PRO A 28 -45.52 -15.48 17.66
C PRO A 28 -44.02 -15.46 18.01
N PRO A 29 -43.54 -14.44 18.74
CA PRO A 29 -42.14 -14.29 19.08
C PRO A 29 -41.64 -15.55 19.81
N LYS A 30 -40.75 -16.31 19.15
CA LYS A 30 -39.97 -17.36 19.80
C LYS A 30 -38.94 -16.68 20.70
N GLU A 31 -38.68 -17.24 21.88
CA GLU A 31 -37.65 -16.74 22.79
C GLU A 31 -36.29 -16.58 22.07
N ASN A 32 -35.46 -15.64 22.54
CA ASN A 32 -34.11 -15.44 22.03
C ASN A 32 -33.28 -16.72 22.19
N VAL A 33 -33.09 -17.45 21.08
CA VAL A 33 -32.34 -18.71 21.04
C VAL A 33 -30.93 -18.52 21.60
N ILE A 34 -30.27 -17.41 21.26
CA ILE A 34 -28.93 -17.05 21.76
C ILE A 34 -28.94 -16.92 23.29
N ALA A 35 -29.91 -16.21 23.87
CA ALA A 35 -30.03 -16.05 25.31
C ALA A 35 -30.27 -17.40 26.01
N ARG A 36 -31.04 -18.30 25.38
CA ARG A 36 -31.30 -19.64 25.88
C ARG A 36 -30.06 -20.54 25.84
N VAL A 37 -29.29 -20.50 24.74
CA VAL A 37 -28.01 -21.22 24.62
C VAL A 37 -27.01 -20.71 25.66
N THR A 38 -26.85 -19.39 25.80
CA THR A 38 -25.97 -18.78 26.80
C THR A 38 -26.38 -19.16 28.22
N LYS A 39 -27.69 -19.18 28.52
CA LYS A 39 -28.21 -19.62 29.82
C LYS A 39 -27.86 -21.08 30.12
N VAL A 40 -27.97 -21.97 29.14
CA VAL A 40 -27.59 -23.39 29.28
C VAL A 40 -26.09 -23.54 29.53
N ILE A 41 -25.24 -22.78 28.82
CA ILE A 41 -23.78 -22.81 29.02
C ILE A 41 -23.39 -22.28 30.41
N ILE A 42 -23.96 -21.15 30.84
CA ILE A 42 -23.67 -20.58 32.17
C ILE A 42 -24.17 -21.50 33.29
N THR A 43 -25.37 -22.07 33.13
CA THR A 43 -25.97 -22.96 34.14
C THR A 43 -25.17 -24.26 34.26
N SER A 44 -24.78 -24.87 33.14
CA SER A 44 -23.94 -26.07 33.15
C SER A 44 -22.56 -25.82 33.75
N LEU A 45 -21.92 -24.68 33.46
CA LEU A 45 -20.64 -24.30 34.09
C LEU A 45 -20.79 -24.08 35.60
N ARG A 46 -21.84 -23.37 36.02
CA ARG A 46 -22.12 -23.11 37.44
C ARG A 46 -22.42 -24.40 38.21
N ASN A 47 -23.17 -25.32 37.60
CA ASN A 47 -23.51 -26.61 38.19
C ASN A 47 -22.32 -27.56 38.18
N LYS A 48 -21.47 -27.55 37.15
CA LYS A 48 -20.20 -28.30 37.13
C LYS A 48 -19.27 -27.89 38.28
N VAL A 49 -19.22 -26.61 38.62
CA VAL A 49 -18.39 -26.10 39.73
C VAL A 49 -18.98 -26.46 41.11
N LYS A 50 -20.30 -26.62 41.20
CA LYS A 50 -21.02 -26.89 42.46
C LYS A 50 -21.31 -28.38 42.71
N SER A 51 -21.42 -29.17 41.66
CA SER A 51 -21.79 -30.59 41.71
C SER A 51 -20.53 -31.45 41.71
N ALA A 52 -20.49 -32.43 42.63
CA ALA A 52 -19.44 -33.46 42.66
C ALA A 52 -19.81 -34.70 41.82
N GLU A 53 -20.98 -34.70 41.17
CA GLU A 53 -21.48 -35.83 40.39
C GLU A 53 -20.75 -35.92 39.03
N TYR A 54 -20.30 -37.11 38.66
CA TYR A 54 -19.62 -37.32 37.38
C TYR A 54 -20.64 -37.43 36.23
N ARG A 55 -20.47 -36.62 35.19
CA ARG A 55 -21.19 -36.68 33.91
C ARG A 55 -20.20 -36.83 32.76
N GLU A 56 -20.57 -37.55 31.70
CA GLU A 56 -19.70 -37.76 30.54
C GLU A 56 -19.37 -36.47 29.78
N HIS A 57 -20.32 -35.52 29.71
CA HIS A 57 -20.09 -34.20 29.12
C HIS A 57 -20.51 -33.09 30.09
N TRP A 58 -19.68 -32.06 30.24
CA TRP A 58 -19.93 -30.98 31.20
C TRP A 58 -21.25 -30.22 30.96
N LEU A 59 -21.75 -30.21 29.72
CA LEU A 59 -23.01 -29.58 29.36
C LEU A 59 -24.24 -30.33 29.92
N ASP A 60 -24.10 -31.60 30.33
CA ASP A 60 -25.18 -32.38 30.94
C ASP A 60 -25.57 -31.89 32.33
N HIS A 61 -24.67 -31.15 33.00
CA HIS A 61 -24.97 -30.44 34.25
C HIS A 61 -26.05 -29.36 34.09
N ALA A 62 -26.45 -29.02 32.85
CA ALA A 62 -27.63 -28.20 32.60
C ALA A 62 -28.95 -28.89 33.00
N LEU A 63 -28.94 -30.22 33.15
CA LEU A 63 -30.10 -31.01 33.57
C LEU A 63 -30.14 -31.24 35.09
N ASP A 64 -29.11 -30.83 35.84
CA ASP A 64 -29.06 -31.00 37.29
C ASP A 64 -30.21 -30.20 37.95
N GLY A 65 -31.17 -30.90 38.56
CA GLY A 65 -32.38 -30.32 39.16
C GLY A 65 -33.56 -30.08 38.21
N HIS A 66 -33.47 -30.51 36.94
CA HIS A 66 -34.56 -30.40 35.97
C HIS A 66 -35.44 -31.64 35.95
N ASN A 67 -36.72 -31.49 36.27
CA ASN A 67 -37.70 -32.58 36.14
C ASN A 67 -38.52 -32.42 34.86
N CYS A 68 -38.36 -33.37 33.94
CA CYS A 68 -38.93 -33.34 32.60
C CYS A 68 -40.45 -33.55 32.55
N THR A 69 -41.04 -34.14 33.60
CA THR A 69 -42.49 -34.41 33.67
C THR A 69 -43.30 -33.27 34.27
N THR A 70 -42.67 -32.37 35.04
CA THR A 70 -43.37 -31.27 35.74
C THR A 70 -43.17 -29.90 35.11
N ASN A 71 -42.26 -29.77 34.13
CA ASN A 71 -41.97 -28.49 33.50
C ASN A 71 -42.96 -28.22 32.34
N SER A 72 -43.79 -27.17 32.46
CA SER A 72 -44.77 -26.77 31.46
C SER A 72 -44.17 -26.58 30.07
N MET A 73 -42.94 -26.08 29.98
CA MET A 73 -42.23 -25.88 28.70
C MET A 73 -41.87 -27.20 28.00
N CYS A 74 -41.56 -28.26 28.76
CA CYS A 74 -41.24 -29.57 28.19
C CYS A 74 -42.48 -30.31 27.69
N LEU A 75 -43.61 -30.13 28.39
CA LEU A 75 -44.91 -30.70 28.01
C LEU A 75 -45.43 -30.09 26.70
N GLU A 76 -45.40 -28.77 26.56
CA GLU A 76 -45.86 -28.07 25.36
C GLU A 76 -45.03 -28.38 24.09
N ILE A 77 -43.72 -28.62 24.25
CA ILE A 77 -42.83 -28.93 23.12
C ILE A 77 -42.92 -30.42 22.73
N GLY A 78 -43.11 -31.31 23.72
CA GLY A 78 -43.30 -32.75 23.49
C GLY A 78 -44.55 -33.04 22.67
N GLU A 79 -45.66 -32.35 22.96
CA GLU A 79 -46.93 -32.48 22.24
C GLU A 79 -46.83 -31.99 20.78
N LYS A 80 -46.06 -30.92 20.53
CA LYS A 80 -45.89 -30.32 19.18
C LYS A 80 -44.97 -31.09 18.23
N LYS A 81 -43.99 -31.83 18.74
CA LYS A 81 -43.00 -32.55 17.90
C LYS A 81 -43.24 -34.07 17.83
N SER A 82 -44.31 -34.60 18.44
CA SER A 82 -44.58 -36.04 18.51
C SER A 82 -43.34 -36.83 18.98
N LEU A 83 -42.64 -36.31 19.99
CA LEU A 83 -41.47 -36.98 20.55
C LEU A 83 -41.94 -38.14 21.43
N ASN A 84 -41.63 -39.37 21.01
CA ASN A 84 -41.78 -40.54 21.89
C ASN A 84 -40.77 -40.42 23.05
N GLU A 85 -41.31 -40.25 24.27
CA GLU A 85 -40.68 -40.45 25.59
C GLU A 85 -39.39 -39.67 25.94
N THR A 86 -38.89 -38.77 25.10
CA THR A 86 -37.64 -38.03 25.36
C THR A 86 -37.87 -36.56 25.74
N CYS A 87 -37.19 -36.12 26.80
CA CYS A 87 -37.30 -34.77 27.35
C CYS A 87 -36.83 -33.70 26.37
N ALA A 88 -37.66 -32.71 26.05
CA ALA A 88 -37.33 -31.63 25.12
C ALA A 88 -36.07 -30.84 25.50
N GLN A 89 -35.82 -30.66 26.80
CA GLN A 89 -34.62 -29.98 27.31
C GLN A 89 -33.35 -30.82 27.09
N ARG A 90 -33.45 -32.17 27.08
CA ARG A 90 -32.32 -33.06 26.78
C ARG A 90 -31.91 -32.96 25.32
N VAL A 91 -32.89 -32.96 24.41
CA VAL A 91 -32.68 -32.73 22.97
C VAL A 91 -32.02 -31.37 22.74
N PHE A 92 -32.48 -30.33 23.42
CA PHE A 92 -31.86 -29.00 23.30
C PHE A 92 -30.41 -28.97 23.81
N VAL A 93 -30.09 -29.67 24.90
CA VAL A 93 -28.71 -29.79 25.38
C VAL A 93 -27.85 -30.56 24.37
N GLU A 94 -28.38 -31.60 23.73
CA GLU A 94 -27.71 -32.32 22.65
C GLU A 94 -27.48 -31.43 21.41
N ASP A 95 -28.45 -30.59 21.04
CA ASP A 95 -28.32 -29.58 19.98
C ASP A 95 -27.22 -28.56 20.32
N VAL A 96 -27.13 -28.10 21.57
CA VAL A 96 -26.04 -27.19 22.00
C VAL A 96 -24.68 -27.88 22.00
N LYS A 97 -24.59 -29.18 22.32
CA LYS A 97 -23.34 -29.95 22.16
C LYS A 97 -22.94 -30.05 20.70
N ALA A 98 -23.89 -30.29 19.79
CA ALA A 98 -23.62 -30.32 18.36
C ALA A 98 -23.16 -28.95 17.85
N LEU A 99 -23.80 -27.86 18.28
CA LEU A 99 -23.40 -26.48 17.96
C LEU A 99 -21.95 -26.19 18.39
N LEU A 100 -21.58 -26.52 19.63
CA LEU A 100 -20.21 -26.30 20.13
C LEU A 100 -19.16 -27.09 19.32
N ARG A 101 -19.48 -28.32 18.89
CA ARG A 101 -18.59 -29.12 18.02
C ARG A 101 -18.44 -28.45 16.64
N VAL A 102 -19.53 -27.95 16.07
CA VAL A 102 -19.49 -27.22 14.78
C VAL A 102 -18.70 -25.92 14.91
N THR A 103 -18.88 -25.15 15.99
CA THR A 103 -18.11 -23.91 16.21
C THR A 103 -16.61 -24.15 16.22
N VAL A 104 -16.14 -25.20 16.91
CA VAL A 104 -14.71 -25.57 16.91
C VAL A 104 -14.24 -25.99 15.51
N MET A 105 -15.06 -26.72 14.76
CA MET A 105 -14.76 -27.13 13.39
C MET A 105 -14.67 -25.93 12.42
N LEU A 106 -15.41 -24.84 12.66
CA LEU A 106 -15.41 -23.64 11.80
C LEU A 106 -14.26 -22.67 12.11
N LEU A 107 -13.50 -22.85 13.20
CA LEU A 107 -12.40 -21.96 13.60
C LEU A 107 -11.34 -21.71 12.50
N PRO A 108 -10.95 -22.70 11.66
CA PRO A 108 -10.00 -22.47 10.58
C PRO A 108 -10.51 -21.60 9.44
N ILE A 109 -11.83 -21.38 9.32
CA ILE A 109 -12.43 -20.63 8.20
C ILE A 109 -12.07 -19.13 8.26
N PRO A 110 -12.19 -18.42 9.40
CA PRO A 110 -11.67 -17.07 9.55
C PRO A 110 -10.19 -16.92 9.18
N MET A 111 -9.35 -17.90 9.54
CA MET A 111 -7.93 -17.88 9.15
C MET A 111 -7.75 -18.01 7.63
N PHE A 112 -8.52 -18.87 6.98
CA PHE A 112 -8.51 -18.98 5.52
C PHE A 112 -8.88 -17.64 4.87
N TRP A 113 -9.94 -16.98 5.33
CA TRP A 113 -10.35 -15.69 4.77
C TRP A 113 -9.35 -14.57 5.06
N ALA A 114 -8.77 -14.55 6.27
CA ALA A 114 -7.70 -13.60 6.60
C ALA A 114 -6.49 -13.74 5.67
N LEU A 115 -6.10 -14.97 5.33
CA LEU A 115 -5.04 -15.26 4.38
C LEU A 115 -5.48 -14.94 2.94
N TYR A 116 -6.68 -15.35 2.53
CA TYR A 116 -7.20 -15.09 1.19
C TYR A 116 -7.25 -13.59 0.91
N ASP A 117 -7.70 -12.77 1.85
CA ASP A 117 -7.78 -11.32 1.69
C ASP A 117 -6.40 -10.63 1.62
N GLN A 118 -5.32 -11.26 2.11
CA GLN A 118 -3.95 -10.73 1.95
C GLN A 118 -3.48 -10.67 0.49
N GLN A 119 -4.09 -11.43 -0.42
CA GLN A 119 -3.82 -11.33 -1.86
C GLN A 119 -4.14 -9.94 -2.42
N VAL A 120 -5.03 -9.20 -1.76
CA VAL A 120 -5.55 -7.91 -2.20
C VAL A 120 -4.79 -6.74 -1.55
N THR A 121 -3.96 -6.99 -0.54
CA THR A 121 -3.18 -5.94 0.13
C THR A 121 -1.93 -5.53 -0.64
N ASN A 122 -1.60 -4.24 -0.49
CA ASN A 122 -0.65 -3.40 -1.24
C ASN A 122 0.62 -4.07 -1.81
N GLU A 123 1.21 -5.05 -1.13
CA GLU A 123 2.49 -5.66 -1.54
C GLU A 123 2.36 -6.64 -2.73
N ILE A 124 1.23 -7.35 -2.89
CA ILE A 124 0.99 -8.26 -4.03
C ILE A 124 0.28 -7.53 -5.18
N SER A 125 -0.62 -6.60 -4.86
CA SER A 125 -1.20 -5.67 -5.85
C SER A 125 -0.12 -4.84 -6.55
N GLY A 126 1.00 -4.61 -5.84
CA GLY A 126 2.35 -4.19 -6.24
C GLY A 126 2.87 -4.79 -7.55
N PHE A 127 2.62 -6.07 -7.72
CA PHE A 127 2.90 -6.79 -8.94
C PHE A 127 1.65 -6.81 -9.83
N GLN A 128 0.46 -7.11 -9.32
CA GLN A 128 -0.75 -7.41 -10.11
C GLN A 128 -1.07 -6.48 -11.30
N MET A 129 -0.81 -5.17 -11.22
CA MET A 129 -1.07 -4.24 -12.33
C MET A 129 0.04 -4.25 -13.40
N GLY A 130 1.09 -5.07 -13.20
CA GLY A 130 2.14 -5.34 -14.17
C GLY A 130 1.90 -6.41 -15.22
N LEU A 131 0.74 -7.07 -15.11
CA LEU A 131 0.22 -7.94 -16.16
C LEU A 131 -0.59 -7.14 -17.18
N THR A 132 -0.97 -5.91 -16.84
CA THR A 132 -1.94 -5.12 -17.59
C THR A 132 -1.39 -4.61 -18.91
N SER A 133 -0.06 -4.43 -19.07
CA SER A 133 0.49 -3.90 -20.33
C SER A 133 0.92 -4.95 -21.37
N SER A 134 1.18 -6.21 -20.97
CA SER A 134 1.75 -7.24 -21.87
C SER A 134 0.73 -8.18 -22.52
N LEU A 135 -0.47 -8.34 -21.95
CA LEU A 135 -1.46 -9.32 -22.41
C LEU A 135 -2.88 -8.72 -22.41
N ASN A 136 -3.17 -7.92 -23.45
CA ASN A 136 -4.47 -7.24 -23.69
C ASN A 136 -5.72 -8.16 -23.75
N GLY A 137 -5.62 -9.46 -23.45
CA GLY A 137 -6.75 -10.40 -23.41
C GLY A 137 -6.87 -11.26 -22.14
N PHE A 138 -5.78 -11.49 -21.40
CA PHE A 138 -5.81 -12.25 -20.14
C PHE A 138 -5.90 -11.35 -18.90
N ALA A 139 -5.54 -10.07 -19.02
CA ALA A 139 -5.62 -9.09 -17.93
C ALA A 139 -7.06 -8.72 -17.54
N TYR A 140 -8.00 -8.77 -18.49
CA TYR A 140 -9.43 -8.53 -18.23
C TYR A 140 -10.08 -9.55 -17.27
N LEU A 141 -9.46 -10.71 -17.04
CA LEU A 141 -9.96 -11.72 -16.11
C LEU A 141 -9.76 -11.34 -14.62
N PHE A 142 -8.92 -10.35 -14.32
CA PHE A 142 -8.44 -10.09 -12.95
C PHE A 142 -8.52 -8.64 -12.48
N GLU A 143 -8.96 -7.71 -13.33
CA GLU A 143 -8.87 -6.27 -13.07
C GLU A 143 -10.25 -5.62 -12.98
N LEU A 144 -10.80 -5.51 -11.76
CA LEU A 144 -11.83 -4.52 -11.46
C LEU A 144 -11.76 -4.06 -9.98
N PRO A 145 -12.12 -2.79 -9.69
CA PRO A 145 -12.09 -2.22 -8.35
C PRO A 145 -12.98 -3.00 -7.35
N PRO A 146 -12.74 -2.87 -6.02
CA PRO A 146 -13.49 -3.59 -4.98
C PRO A 146 -15.02 -3.47 -5.09
N THR A 147 -15.50 -2.39 -5.69
CA THR A 147 -16.90 -2.00 -5.80
C THR A 147 -17.71 -2.73 -6.88
N THR A 148 -17.08 -3.43 -7.83
CA THR A 148 -17.78 -4.18 -8.91
C THR A 148 -17.77 -5.69 -8.71
N ARG A 149 -17.12 -6.20 -7.65
CA ARG A 149 -17.04 -7.64 -7.32
C ARG A 149 -18.37 -8.40 -7.12
N PRO A 150 -19.53 -7.78 -6.78
CA PRO A 150 -20.75 -8.57 -6.55
C PRO A 150 -21.32 -9.21 -7.83
N ASN A 151 -21.19 -8.56 -8.99
CA ASN A 151 -21.94 -8.97 -10.19
C ASN A 151 -21.26 -10.06 -11.03
N GLU A 152 -19.96 -10.29 -10.87
CA GLU A 152 -19.22 -11.30 -11.66
C GLU A 152 -18.86 -12.57 -10.88
N ARG A 153 -19.24 -12.68 -9.59
CA ARG A 153 -19.13 -13.95 -8.86
C ARG A 153 -19.91 -15.07 -9.56
N CYS A 154 -21.00 -14.74 -10.25
CA CYS A 154 -21.77 -15.64 -11.11
C CYS A 154 -21.12 -15.93 -12.49
N GLN A 155 -20.12 -15.14 -12.91
CA GLN A 155 -19.46 -15.29 -14.23
C GLN A 155 -18.12 -16.03 -14.14
N ARG A 156 -17.57 -16.16 -12.92
CA ARG A 156 -16.43 -17.04 -12.57
C ARG A 156 -16.82 -18.52 -12.40
N ASP A 157 -18.10 -18.83 -12.64
CA ASP A 157 -18.70 -20.16 -12.57
C ASP A 157 -18.27 -21.22 -13.61
N PRO A 158 -17.48 -20.95 -14.68
CA PRO A 158 -17.00 -22.02 -15.56
C PRO A 158 -15.92 -22.94 -14.95
N HIS A 159 -15.19 -22.50 -13.91
CA HIS A 159 -14.14 -23.33 -13.28
C HIS A 159 -14.69 -24.49 -12.44
N TYR A 160 -15.98 -24.41 -12.08
CA TYR A 160 -16.71 -25.42 -11.32
C TYR A 160 -16.85 -26.72 -12.12
N PHE A 161 -16.86 -26.61 -13.46
CA PHE A 161 -16.89 -27.75 -14.38
C PHE A 161 -15.55 -28.49 -14.52
N LEU A 162 -14.44 -27.95 -14.02
CA LEU A 162 -13.14 -28.62 -14.13
C LEU A 162 -12.72 -29.29 -12.82
N VAL A 163 -12.86 -28.60 -11.69
CA VAL A 163 -12.35 -29.08 -10.38
C VAL A 163 -13.17 -30.24 -9.86
N TYR A 164 -14.50 -30.14 -9.82
CA TYR A 164 -15.35 -31.20 -9.28
C TYR A 164 -15.32 -32.46 -10.14
N PRO A 165 -15.38 -32.40 -11.48
CA PRO A 165 -15.24 -33.59 -12.31
C PRO A 165 -13.84 -34.20 -12.25
N ALA A 166 -12.77 -33.42 -12.02
CA ALA A 166 -11.43 -33.97 -11.81
C ALA A 166 -11.31 -34.74 -10.48
N VAL A 167 -11.89 -34.21 -9.40
CA VAL A 167 -11.92 -34.87 -8.09
C VAL A 167 -12.81 -36.12 -8.11
N GLU A 168 -13.94 -36.07 -8.81
CA GLU A 168 -14.84 -37.22 -9.00
C GLU A 168 -14.24 -38.28 -9.95
N LYS A 169 -13.51 -37.86 -11.00
CA LYS A 169 -12.70 -38.77 -11.86
C LYS A 169 -11.58 -39.47 -11.09
N CYS A 170 -11.08 -38.88 -10.01
CA CYS A 170 -10.13 -39.53 -9.10
C CYS A 170 -10.79 -40.55 -8.14
N GLY A 171 -12.11 -40.77 -8.23
CA GLY A 171 -12.81 -41.84 -7.49
C GLY A 171 -13.03 -41.59 -6.00
N ILE A 172 -12.78 -40.37 -5.51
CA ILE A 172 -12.88 -40.06 -4.08
C ILE A 172 -14.28 -39.51 -3.77
N ARG A 173 -15.13 -40.32 -3.13
CA ARG A 173 -16.35 -39.80 -2.46
C ARG A 173 -15.90 -38.87 -1.33
N THR A 174 -16.00 -37.58 -1.57
CA THR A 174 -15.51 -36.55 -0.65
C THR A 174 -16.65 -36.04 0.24
N THR A 175 -16.50 -36.19 1.56
CA THR A 175 -17.42 -35.53 2.52
C THR A 175 -17.15 -34.01 2.54
N PRO A 176 -18.15 -33.17 2.86
CA PRO A 176 -17.96 -31.71 2.92
C PRO A 176 -16.79 -31.30 3.82
N LEU A 177 -16.62 -31.97 4.96
CA LEU A 177 -15.49 -31.75 5.88
C LEU A 177 -14.13 -32.07 5.24
N ARG A 178 -14.01 -33.19 4.49
CA ARG A 178 -12.75 -33.55 3.81
C ARG A 178 -12.39 -32.53 2.73
N ARG A 179 -13.39 -31.97 2.05
CA ARG A 179 -13.19 -30.92 1.04
C ARG A 179 -12.70 -29.62 1.67
N MET A 180 -13.25 -29.21 2.81
CA MET A 180 -12.75 -28.04 3.56
C MET A 180 -11.29 -28.21 3.99
N VAL A 181 -10.92 -29.37 4.52
CA VAL A 181 -9.53 -29.67 4.91
C VAL A 181 -8.60 -29.66 3.69
N ALA A 182 -9.02 -30.27 2.58
CA ALA A 182 -8.26 -30.24 1.34
C ALA A 182 -8.06 -28.80 0.82
N GLY A 183 -9.10 -27.96 0.87
CA GLY A 183 -8.99 -26.54 0.54
C GLY A 183 -7.98 -25.81 1.41
N GLY A 184 -7.95 -26.08 2.72
CA GLY A 184 -6.94 -25.51 3.62
C GLY A 184 -5.51 -25.91 3.27
N VAL A 185 -5.28 -27.17 2.88
CA VAL A 185 -3.96 -27.65 2.43
C VAL A 185 -3.55 -27.01 1.10
N VAL A 186 -4.48 -26.92 0.14
CA VAL A 186 -4.24 -26.25 -1.15
C VAL A 186 -3.95 -24.76 -0.94
N ALA A 187 -4.65 -24.10 -0.01
CA ALA A 187 -4.37 -22.71 0.36
C ALA A 187 -2.95 -22.55 0.89
N ALA A 188 -2.50 -23.42 1.80
CA ALA A 188 -1.14 -23.40 2.32
C ALA A 188 -0.09 -23.56 1.21
N LEU A 189 -0.35 -24.43 0.22
CA LEU A 189 0.53 -24.60 -0.94
C LEU A 189 0.61 -23.33 -1.81
N ALA A 190 -0.49 -22.58 -1.94
CA ALA A 190 -0.45 -21.29 -2.64
C ALA A 190 0.49 -20.29 -1.96
N PHE A 191 0.53 -20.24 -0.62
CA PHE A 191 1.47 -19.38 0.11
C PHE A 191 2.92 -19.82 -0.01
N VAL A 192 3.18 -21.12 -0.16
CA VAL A 192 4.54 -21.59 -0.46
C VAL A 192 5.00 -21.09 -1.82
N ILE A 193 4.13 -21.13 -2.84
CA ILE A 193 4.44 -20.56 -4.17
C ILE A 193 4.69 -19.06 -4.05
N ALA A 194 3.83 -18.33 -3.32
CA ALA A 194 3.98 -16.90 -3.08
C ALA A 194 5.34 -16.57 -2.45
N ALA A 195 5.74 -17.33 -1.42
CA ALA A 195 7.02 -17.15 -0.74
C ALA A 195 8.22 -17.40 -1.66
N LEU A 196 8.14 -18.40 -2.55
CA LEU A 196 9.20 -18.67 -3.54
C LEU A 196 9.36 -17.53 -4.54
N VAL A 197 8.25 -16.98 -5.02
CA VAL A 197 8.26 -15.80 -5.91
C VAL A 197 8.84 -14.59 -5.18
N GLN A 198 8.39 -14.32 -3.96
CA GLN A 198 8.88 -13.20 -3.15
C GLN A 198 10.38 -13.32 -2.87
N PHE A 199 10.89 -14.54 -2.62
CA PHE A 199 12.32 -14.77 -2.41
C PHE A 199 13.15 -14.37 -3.64
N ARG A 200 12.66 -14.64 -4.85
CA ARG A 200 13.32 -14.25 -6.09
C ARG A 200 13.27 -12.75 -6.36
N VAL A 201 12.19 -12.09 -5.97
CA VAL A 201 12.08 -10.62 -6.06
C VAL A 201 13.03 -9.97 -5.07
N ASN A 202 13.07 -10.44 -3.81
CA ASN A 202 13.93 -9.88 -2.77
C ASN A 202 15.42 -10.03 -3.07
N TYR A 203 15.81 -11.04 -3.86
CA TYR A 203 17.21 -11.22 -4.28
C TYR A 203 17.78 -10.04 -5.09
N THR A 204 16.93 -9.19 -5.67
CA THR A 204 17.34 -8.01 -6.44
C THR A 204 17.51 -6.75 -5.59
N LEU A 205 17.16 -6.80 -4.30
CA LEU A 205 17.28 -5.68 -3.38
C LEU A 205 18.58 -5.82 -2.57
N PRO A 206 19.38 -4.74 -2.43
CA PRO A 206 20.50 -4.75 -1.50
C PRO A 206 19.98 -4.84 -0.06
N ASP A 207 20.71 -5.58 0.78
CA ASP A 207 20.38 -5.69 2.21
C ASP A 207 20.31 -4.31 2.87
N PRO A 208 19.30 -4.02 3.72
CA PRO A 208 19.25 -2.78 4.45
C PRO A 208 20.45 -2.68 5.42
N PRO A 209 21.04 -1.49 5.60
CA PRO A 209 22.18 -1.31 6.49
C PRO A 209 21.82 -1.61 7.94
N SER A 210 22.69 -2.36 8.63
CA SER A 210 22.54 -2.61 10.08
C SER A 210 22.66 -1.31 10.90
N ALA A 211 22.17 -1.31 12.14
CA ALA A 211 22.09 -0.11 12.98
C ALA A 211 23.42 0.65 13.18
N ASN A 212 24.57 -0.01 13.04
CA ASN A 212 25.91 0.59 13.22
C ASN A 212 26.63 0.88 11.89
N VAL A 213 26.07 0.48 10.76
CA VAL A 213 26.68 0.60 9.42
C VAL A 213 25.88 1.59 8.58
N ALA A 214 26.56 2.39 7.77
CA ALA A 214 25.95 3.24 6.75
C ALA A 214 26.43 2.82 5.37
N PHE A 215 25.52 2.82 4.40
CA PHE A 215 25.84 2.56 3.01
C PHE A 215 25.97 3.88 2.26
N VAL A 216 27.01 4.04 1.45
CA VAL A 216 27.22 5.25 0.67
C VAL A 216 27.52 4.89 -0.78
N SER A 217 26.62 5.27 -1.68
CA SER A 217 26.82 5.23 -3.13
C SER A 217 27.23 6.61 -3.62
N PHE A 218 28.27 6.68 -4.44
CA PHE A 218 28.72 7.92 -5.06
C PHE A 218 28.41 7.91 -6.56
N SER A 219 27.89 9.02 -7.06
CA SER A 219 27.60 9.27 -8.47
C SER A 219 28.56 10.32 -9.03
N ASN A 220 29.23 9.99 -10.14
CA ASN A 220 30.11 10.89 -10.88
C ASN A 220 29.36 11.45 -12.09
N VAL A 221 29.03 12.75 -12.03
CA VAL A 221 28.24 13.46 -13.06
C VAL A 221 29.16 14.28 -13.99
N TYR A 222 30.48 14.12 -13.90
CA TYR A 222 31.39 14.80 -14.81
C TYR A 222 31.45 14.08 -16.16
N ASP A 223 31.43 14.85 -17.25
CA ASP A 223 31.68 14.31 -18.58
C ASP A 223 33.18 14.03 -18.77
N ARG A 224 33.49 12.87 -19.36
CA ARG A 224 34.86 12.40 -19.73
C ARG A 224 35.90 12.42 -18.61
N CYS A 225 35.50 12.52 -17.35
CA CYS A 225 36.40 12.55 -16.20
C CYS A 225 36.15 11.37 -15.25
N ASN A 226 37.14 10.49 -15.09
CA ASN A 226 37.12 9.45 -14.07
C ASN A 226 37.62 10.01 -12.74
N LEU A 227 36.88 9.76 -11.67
CA LEU A 227 37.20 10.21 -10.32
C LEU A 227 37.63 9.04 -9.45
N THR A 228 38.69 9.22 -8.68
CA THR A 228 39.09 8.25 -7.65
C THR A 228 38.83 8.85 -6.27
N LEU A 229 38.12 8.10 -5.43
CA LEU A 229 37.79 8.49 -4.07
C LEU A 229 38.71 7.75 -3.10
N SER A 230 39.40 8.51 -2.25
CA SER A 230 40.25 7.98 -1.19
C SER A 230 39.88 8.55 0.18
N SER A 231 39.89 7.71 1.21
CA SER A 231 39.68 8.11 2.61
C SER A 231 40.60 7.28 3.50
N PRO A 232 41.08 7.79 4.65
CA PRO A 232 42.12 7.13 5.46
C PRO A 232 41.82 5.68 5.87
N ASP A 233 40.54 5.34 6.07
CA ASP A 233 40.09 4.05 6.59
C ASP A 233 39.25 3.22 5.58
N LEU A 234 39.19 3.64 4.32
CA LEU A 234 38.31 3.02 3.31
C LEU A 234 39.06 2.64 2.04
N PRO A 235 38.64 1.57 1.34
CA PRO A 235 39.27 1.16 0.09
C PRO A 235 39.09 2.25 -0.97
N THR A 236 40.15 2.56 -1.72
CA THR A 236 40.07 3.50 -2.83
C THR A 236 39.19 2.94 -3.94
N LYS A 237 38.13 3.66 -4.34
CA LYS A 237 37.27 3.27 -5.47
C LYS A 237 37.34 4.30 -6.60
N THR A 238 37.38 3.79 -7.83
CA THR A 238 37.34 4.61 -9.06
C THR A 238 35.91 4.61 -9.60
N ILE A 239 35.38 5.79 -9.86
CA ILE A 239 34.05 6.00 -10.44
C ILE A 239 34.25 6.53 -11.87
N PRO A 240 33.92 5.73 -12.89
CA PRO A 240 33.94 6.19 -14.27
C PRO A 240 33.09 7.45 -14.48
N PHE A 241 33.40 8.22 -15.53
CA PHE A 241 32.55 9.35 -15.93
C PHE A 241 31.11 8.89 -16.19
N ASN A 242 30.13 9.75 -15.87
CA ASN A 242 28.71 9.48 -16.07
C ASN A 242 28.21 8.15 -15.47
N SER A 243 28.76 7.74 -14.34
CA SER A 243 28.41 6.47 -13.68
C SER A 243 28.29 6.63 -12.17
N SER A 244 27.78 5.61 -11.51
CA SER A 244 27.68 5.57 -10.05
C SER A 244 28.13 4.23 -9.50
N LEU A 245 28.45 4.22 -8.21
CA LEU A 245 28.73 2.98 -7.47
C LEU A 245 27.40 2.27 -7.19
N VAL A 246 27.18 1.15 -7.86
CA VAL A 246 25.94 0.38 -7.73
C VAL A 246 26.20 -0.92 -6.96
N ASP A 247 25.28 -1.25 -6.06
CA ASP A 247 25.20 -2.59 -5.49
C ASP A 247 24.15 -3.39 -6.27
N ASP A 248 24.58 -4.50 -6.85
CA ASP A 248 23.74 -5.44 -7.59
C ASP A 248 24.03 -6.85 -7.07
N GLU A 249 23.12 -7.34 -6.21
CA GLU A 249 23.16 -8.68 -5.62
C GLU A 249 23.00 -9.80 -6.67
N VAL A 250 22.40 -9.51 -7.84
CA VAL A 250 22.15 -10.53 -8.86
C VAL A 250 23.45 -11.00 -9.50
N ILE A 251 24.31 -10.04 -9.84
CA ILE A 251 25.63 -10.29 -10.44
C ILE A 251 26.76 -10.33 -9.40
N GLY A 252 26.45 -10.15 -8.11
CA GLY A 252 27.44 -10.12 -7.02
C GLY A 252 28.35 -8.89 -7.03
N LEU A 253 27.85 -7.77 -7.54
CA LEU A 253 28.59 -6.52 -7.67
C LEU A 253 28.32 -5.62 -6.45
N HIS A 254 29.30 -5.44 -5.57
CA HIS A 254 29.17 -4.56 -4.38
C HIS A 254 30.11 -3.36 -4.45
N GLN A 255 29.69 -2.30 -5.15
CA GLN A 255 30.51 -1.12 -5.36
C GLN A 255 30.24 0.01 -4.35
N ALA A 256 29.13 0.02 -3.63
CA ALA A 256 28.87 0.99 -2.58
C ALA A 256 29.85 0.83 -1.39
N TYR A 257 30.07 1.92 -0.64
CA TYR A 257 30.86 1.87 0.58
C TYR A 257 30.01 1.37 1.73
N ARG A 258 30.50 0.36 2.47
CA ARG A 258 29.89 -0.13 3.71
C ARG A 258 30.74 0.36 4.87
N ILE A 259 30.26 1.40 5.55
CA ILE A 259 31.04 2.17 6.51
C ILE A 259 30.54 1.89 7.93
N ASN A 260 31.42 1.49 8.83
CA ASN A 260 31.09 1.35 10.24
C ASN A 260 31.10 2.73 10.94
N VAL A 261 29.91 3.19 11.29
CA VAL A 261 29.65 4.51 11.92
C VAL A 261 29.59 4.35 13.45
N GLY A 262 29.19 3.18 13.95
CA GLY A 262 28.92 2.94 15.37
C GLY A 262 27.58 3.53 15.81
N SER A 263 27.39 3.74 17.12
CA SER A 263 26.12 4.20 17.71
C SER A 263 25.89 5.72 17.65
N ARG A 264 26.92 6.51 17.26
CA ARG A 264 26.87 7.97 17.13
C ARG A 264 27.11 8.38 15.69
N ASN A 265 26.69 9.60 15.32
CA ASN A 265 27.00 10.14 13.99
C ASN A 265 28.51 10.27 13.81
N ARG A 266 29.03 9.81 12.65
CA ARG A 266 30.46 9.88 12.32
C ARG A 266 30.65 10.75 11.08
N GLN A 267 31.53 11.73 11.18
CA GLN A 267 31.95 12.53 10.03
C GLN A 267 33.11 11.82 9.34
N ILE A 268 33.02 11.67 8.02
CA ILE A 268 34.08 11.07 7.20
C ILE A 268 34.43 12.02 6.08
N THR A 269 35.73 12.23 5.87
CA THR A 269 36.27 13.06 4.80
C THR A 269 36.79 12.18 3.68
N PHE A 270 36.37 12.48 2.46
CA PHE A 270 36.86 11.87 1.23
C PHE A 270 37.72 12.88 0.48
N THR A 271 38.79 12.38 -0.13
CA THR A 271 39.66 13.12 -1.05
C THR A 271 39.38 12.63 -2.45
N VAL A 272 39.18 13.55 -3.39
CA VAL A 272 38.93 13.25 -4.80
C VAL A 272 40.18 13.50 -5.60
N THR A 273 40.65 12.47 -6.29
CA THR A 273 41.78 12.56 -7.22
C THR A 273 41.30 12.24 -8.63
N PRO A 274 41.30 13.22 -9.56
CA PRO A 274 40.91 12.95 -10.94
C PRO A 274 42.03 12.24 -11.70
N GLN A 275 41.67 11.33 -12.61
CA GLN A 275 42.63 10.56 -13.40
C GLN A 275 43.21 11.36 -14.59
N LYS A 276 42.56 12.47 -14.96
CA LYS A 276 42.96 13.44 -15.99
C LYS A 276 42.79 14.86 -15.43
N PRO A 277 43.42 15.91 -16.00
CA PRO A 277 43.18 17.28 -15.57
C PRO A 277 41.75 17.70 -15.96
N CYS A 278 40.83 17.54 -15.01
CA CYS A 278 39.47 18.02 -15.13
C CYS A 278 39.35 19.27 -14.26
N THR A 279 38.68 20.30 -14.76
CA THR A 279 38.48 21.56 -14.04
C THR A 279 37.33 21.43 -13.03
N ASP A 280 37.34 22.28 -12.01
CA ASP A 280 36.21 22.45 -11.07
C ASP A 280 35.81 21.19 -10.29
N ILE A 281 36.80 20.45 -9.76
CA ILE A 281 36.56 19.30 -8.88
C ILE A 281 36.78 19.67 -7.42
N PRO A 282 35.84 19.34 -6.50
CA PRO A 282 36.08 19.47 -5.08
C PRO A 282 37.21 18.52 -4.66
N THR A 283 38.32 19.08 -4.15
CA THR A 283 39.49 18.28 -3.74
C THR A 283 39.21 17.41 -2.51
N LYS A 284 38.39 17.91 -1.58
CA LYS A 284 37.95 17.21 -0.37
C LYS A 284 36.51 17.58 -0.03
N PHE A 285 35.78 16.62 0.52
CA PHE A 285 34.45 16.84 1.07
C PHE A 285 34.20 15.94 2.27
N SER A 286 33.30 16.36 3.16
CA SER A 286 32.95 15.62 4.38
C SER A 286 31.47 15.28 4.40
N MET A 287 31.14 14.09 4.91
CA MET A 287 29.78 13.60 5.07
C MET A 287 29.54 13.26 6.54
N ASN A 288 28.37 13.65 7.07
CA ASN A 288 27.92 13.22 8.39
C ASN A 288 27.01 12.01 8.23
N LEU A 289 27.50 10.84 8.63
CA LEU A 289 26.81 9.57 8.45
C LEU A 289 26.16 9.11 9.76
N LYS A 290 24.99 8.51 9.63
CA LYS A 290 24.26 7.83 10.71
C LYS A 290 24.11 6.35 10.37
N GLY A 291 24.32 5.48 11.36
CA GLY A 291 24.11 4.04 11.21
C GLY A 291 22.64 3.69 10.93
N GLY A 292 22.41 2.63 10.16
CA GLY A 292 21.07 2.22 9.72
C GLY A 292 20.48 3.07 8.59
N GLN A 293 21.30 3.88 7.90
CA GLN A 293 20.87 4.70 6.76
C GLN A 293 21.78 4.48 5.55
N ALA A 294 21.18 4.57 4.35
CA ALA A 294 21.90 4.62 3.09
C ALA A 294 21.95 6.07 2.60
N TYR A 295 23.02 6.45 1.92
CA TYR A 295 23.24 7.79 1.39
C TYR A 295 23.63 7.73 -0.09
N GLN A 296 23.13 8.70 -0.85
CA GLN A 296 23.61 8.99 -2.19
C GLN A 296 24.45 10.26 -2.14
N GLY A 297 25.72 10.16 -2.50
CA GLY A 297 26.62 11.29 -2.71
C GLY A 297 26.75 11.61 -4.20
N ILE A 298 26.62 12.87 -4.57
CA ILE A 298 26.67 13.32 -5.97
C ILE A 298 27.84 14.29 -6.12
N LEU A 299 28.73 13.96 -7.04
CA LEU A 299 29.92 14.75 -7.37
C LEU A 299 29.65 15.51 -8.66
N THR A 300 29.58 16.84 -8.56
CA THR A 300 29.36 17.71 -9.71
C THR A 300 30.30 18.90 -9.70
N ARG A 301 30.39 19.58 -10.85
CA ARG A 301 31.18 20.81 -11.02
C ARG A 301 30.80 21.95 -10.07
N HIS A 302 29.56 21.94 -9.56
CA HIS A 302 29.05 22.95 -8.64
C HIS A 302 29.35 22.60 -7.17
N GLY A 303 29.96 21.44 -6.94
CA GLY A 303 30.40 20.98 -5.62
C GLY A 303 29.93 19.57 -5.31
N PHE A 304 30.13 19.19 -4.05
CA PHE A 304 29.66 17.92 -3.53
C PHE A 304 28.35 18.11 -2.74
N THR A 305 27.46 17.13 -2.86
CA THR A 305 26.20 17.12 -2.14
C THR A 305 25.76 15.69 -1.85
N TYR A 306 24.95 15.47 -0.82
CA TYR A 306 24.49 14.13 -0.47
C TYR A 306 23.15 14.14 0.26
N ASN A 307 22.40 13.03 0.15
CA ASN A 307 21.17 12.83 0.90
C ASN A 307 20.98 11.40 1.37
N PRO A 308 20.24 11.21 2.48
CA PRO A 308 19.75 9.90 2.86
C PRO A 308 18.76 9.37 1.82
N ILE A 309 18.90 8.10 1.48
CA ILE A 309 18.01 7.35 0.60
C ILE A 309 17.47 6.13 1.33
N LYS A 310 16.25 5.71 0.99
CA LYS A 310 15.70 4.42 1.41
C LYS A 310 15.83 3.47 0.25
N LEU A 311 16.57 2.38 0.43
CA LEU A 311 16.73 1.35 -0.58
C LEU A 311 15.49 0.45 -0.56
N GLU A 312 14.46 0.85 -1.30
CA GLU A 312 13.22 0.09 -1.43
C GLU A 312 12.74 0.11 -2.89
N LYS A 313 11.94 -0.89 -3.25
CA LYS A 313 11.25 -0.96 -4.54
C LYS A 313 9.85 -0.32 -4.43
N PRO A 314 9.28 0.15 -5.55
CA PRO A 314 7.92 0.70 -5.56
C PRO A 314 6.92 -0.36 -5.06
N LYS A 315 5.96 0.09 -4.25
CA LYS A 315 4.98 -0.79 -3.56
C LYS A 315 3.58 -0.71 -4.16
N THR A 316 3.38 0.13 -5.17
CA THR A 316 2.04 0.61 -5.60
C THR A 316 1.32 -0.31 -6.57
N GLY A 317 2.01 -1.11 -7.38
CA GLY A 317 1.32 -2.00 -8.32
C GLY A 317 1.74 -1.89 -9.75
N GLN A 318 2.10 -0.68 -10.12
CA GLN A 318 1.64 -0.13 -11.39
C GLN A 318 2.73 -0.17 -12.47
N GLU A 319 3.54 -1.23 -12.51
CA GLU A 319 4.73 -1.29 -13.40
C GLU A 319 5.70 -0.11 -13.20
N GLN A 320 5.69 0.50 -12.01
CA GLN A 320 6.44 1.71 -11.76
C GLN A 320 7.90 1.42 -11.40
N SER A 321 8.72 2.44 -11.58
CA SER A 321 10.07 2.57 -11.04
C SER A 321 10.12 3.80 -10.14
N LEU A 322 11.07 3.83 -9.20
CA LEU A 322 11.26 4.99 -8.34
C LEU A 322 12.21 5.97 -9.01
N LEU A 323 11.83 7.24 -9.09
CA LEU A 323 12.69 8.30 -9.63
C LEU A 323 12.87 9.42 -8.62
N ASN A 324 14.12 9.79 -8.40
CA ASN A 324 14.52 11.01 -7.72
C ASN A 324 15.07 12.01 -8.76
N VAL A 325 14.81 13.30 -8.54
CA VAL A 325 15.39 14.38 -9.34
C VAL A 325 16.29 15.25 -8.47
N ASN A 326 17.51 15.48 -8.93
CA ASN A 326 18.50 16.38 -8.34
C ASN A 326 18.74 17.53 -9.32
N LEU A 327 18.37 18.73 -8.93
CA LEU A 327 18.51 19.92 -9.76
C LEU A 327 19.68 20.78 -9.27
N MET A 328 20.67 20.98 -10.13
CA MET A 328 21.90 21.74 -9.87
C MET A 328 22.11 22.79 -10.96
N VAL A 329 21.09 23.61 -11.17
CA VAL A 329 21.10 24.62 -12.21
C VAL A 329 21.15 26.01 -11.56
N PRO A 330 22.22 26.80 -11.82
CA PRO A 330 22.33 28.17 -11.33
C PRO A 330 21.25 29.08 -11.91
N TYR A 331 20.92 30.15 -11.17
CA TYR A 331 19.86 31.09 -11.55
C TYR A 331 20.03 31.67 -12.98
N GLU A 332 21.26 31.93 -13.40
CA GLU A 332 21.59 32.57 -14.69
C GLU A 332 21.26 31.69 -15.90
N ALA A 333 21.18 30.38 -15.68
CA ALA A 333 20.97 29.41 -16.73
C ALA A 333 19.48 29.21 -17.05
N LEU A 334 18.57 29.70 -16.20
CA LEU A 334 17.13 29.49 -16.37
C LEU A 334 16.44 30.61 -17.16
N PRO A 335 15.33 30.30 -17.86
CA PRO A 335 14.51 31.32 -18.52
C PRO A 335 13.99 32.34 -17.51
N LYS A 336 13.98 33.63 -17.88
CA LYS A 336 13.48 34.74 -17.05
C LYS A 336 11.99 34.63 -16.67
N SER A 337 11.24 33.75 -17.33
CA SER A 337 9.83 33.46 -17.06
C SER A 337 9.61 32.58 -15.82
N VAL A 338 10.66 31.97 -15.27
CA VAL A 338 10.56 31.12 -14.08
C VAL A 338 10.75 31.97 -12.81
N PHE A 339 9.68 32.17 -12.03
CA PHE A 339 9.73 32.92 -10.77
C PHE A 339 10.02 32.02 -9.56
N TRP A 340 11.00 32.38 -8.75
CA TRP A 340 11.53 31.60 -7.63
C TRP A 340 10.72 31.78 -6.33
N ALA A 341 10.77 30.83 -5.40
CA ALA A 341 10.14 30.96 -4.08
C ALA A 341 11.11 31.64 -3.10
N ASN A 342 10.67 32.76 -2.49
CA ASN A 342 11.30 33.46 -1.37
C ASN A 342 12.85 33.41 -1.30
N CYS A 343 13.53 34.10 -2.22
CA CYS A 343 14.83 34.72 -1.88
C CYS A 343 14.57 36.10 -1.25
N SER A 344 13.65 36.19 -0.29
CA SER A 344 13.37 37.42 0.45
C SER A 344 14.33 37.53 1.64
N ASN A 345 15.20 38.53 1.58
CA ASN A 345 16.07 39.05 2.65
C ASN A 345 17.44 38.40 2.93
N ILE A 346 18.05 37.68 1.99
CA ILE A 346 19.48 37.32 2.12
C ILE A 346 20.18 37.59 0.79
N SER A 347 21.36 38.23 0.87
CA SER A 347 22.29 38.66 -0.18
C SER A 347 22.19 37.96 -1.53
N THR A 348 22.52 38.71 -2.58
CA THR A 348 22.62 38.45 -4.03
C THR A 348 23.10 37.09 -4.56
N ASP A 349 23.38 36.10 -3.72
CA ASP A 349 23.81 34.74 -4.07
C ASP A 349 22.75 33.71 -3.69
N CYS A 350 21.68 33.61 -4.49
CA CYS A 350 20.66 32.56 -4.39
C CYS A 350 20.83 31.60 -5.59
N PRO A 351 21.80 30.66 -5.58
CA PRO A 351 22.17 29.92 -6.78
C PRO A 351 21.22 28.77 -7.17
N VAL A 352 20.16 28.42 -6.42
CA VAL A 352 19.56 27.06 -6.53
C VAL A 352 18.02 26.99 -6.38
N TYR A 353 17.35 26.36 -7.36
CA TYR A 353 15.88 26.43 -7.60
C TYR A 353 15.04 25.48 -6.74
N SER A 354 14.15 26.00 -5.90
CA SER A 354 13.37 25.21 -4.92
C SER A 354 11.90 24.95 -5.27
N LYS A 355 11.38 25.49 -6.38
CA LYS A 355 9.96 25.35 -6.76
C LYS A 355 9.66 24.01 -7.44
N GLY A 356 8.39 23.77 -7.79
CA GLY A 356 7.94 22.49 -8.31
C GLY A 356 8.48 22.14 -9.70
N LEU A 357 8.75 20.85 -9.91
CA LEU A 357 9.11 20.25 -11.20
C LEU A 357 8.04 19.26 -11.63
N ALA A 358 7.83 19.13 -12.93
CA ALA A 358 6.96 18.15 -13.53
C ALA A 358 7.71 17.34 -14.58
N LEU A 359 7.46 16.03 -14.61
CA LEU A 359 7.85 15.16 -15.71
C LEU A 359 6.59 14.78 -16.49
N CYS A 360 6.61 14.99 -17.80
CA CYS A 360 5.47 14.70 -18.67
C CYS A 360 5.89 13.71 -19.76
N LYS A 361 5.01 12.78 -20.10
CA LYS A 361 5.31 11.75 -21.12
C LYS A 361 5.67 12.42 -22.46
N HIS A 362 6.81 12.03 -23.03
CA HIS A 362 7.34 12.57 -24.27
C HIS A 362 6.39 12.25 -25.44
N ASN A 363 6.15 13.24 -26.31
CA ASN A 363 5.29 13.10 -27.49
C ASN A 363 6.14 13.15 -28.77
N THR A 364 6.11 12.07 -29.55
CA THR A 364 6.87 11.94 -30.81
C THR A 364 6.33 12.76 -31.98
N HIS A 365 5.09 13.26 -31.91
CA HIS A 365 4.40 13.93 -33.03
C HIS A 365 4.12 15.43 -32.82
N GLY A 366 4.64 16.06 -31.76
CA GLY A 366 4.43 17.49 -31.50
C GLY A 366 5.17 17.99 -30.26
N LYS A 367 4.97 19.27 -29.89
CA LYS A 367 5.49 19.79 -28.61
C LYS A 367 4.91 18.97 -27.46
N PRO A 368 5.71 18.59 -26.45
CA PRO A 368 5.19 17.84 -25.31
C PRO A 368 4.11 18.64 -24.60
N ILE A 369 2.92 18.05 -24.49
CA ILE A 369 1.74 18.65 -23.86
C ILE A 369 1.71 18.12 -22.43
N CYS A 370 2.19 18.91 -21.47
CA CYS A 370 1.83 18.71 -20.07
C CYS A 370 0.40 19.21 -19.86
N ASP A 371 -0.60 18.33 -20.01
CA ASP A 371 -1.95 18.69 -19.61
C ASP A 371 -2.08 18.60 -18.09
N ALA A 372 -2.38 19.73 -17.43
CA ALA A 372 -2.61 19.76 -15.99
C ALA A 372 -3.82 18.91 -15.55
N HIS A 373 -4.72 18.56 -16.47
CA HIS A 373 -5.89 17.72 -16.20
C HIS A 373 -5.58 16.22 -16.27
N ASP A 374 -4.52 15.84 -16.99
CA ASP A 374 -4.05 14.45 -17.04
C ASP A 374 -3.06 14.17 -15.91
N ARG A 375 -3.60 13.81 -14.74
CA ARG A 375 -2.80 13.44 -13.57
C ARG A 375 -2.02 12.12 -13.74
N THR A 376 -2.30 11.34 -14.78
CA THR A 376 -1.59 10.08 -15.05
C THR A 376 -0.35 10.30 -15.90
N ALA A 377 -0.36 11.29 -16.79
CA ALA A 377 0.77 11.62 -17.64
C ALA A 377 1.76 12.62 -17.01
N VAL A 378 1.39 13.28 -15.90
CA VAL A 378 2.18 14.35 -15.26
C VAL A 378 2.63 13.97 -13.86
N PHE A 379 3.94 13.79 -13.68
CA PHE A 379 4.58 13.52 -12.40
C PHE A 379 5.16 14.81 -11.83
N GLY A 380 4.38 15.47 -10.97
CA GLY A 380 4.79 16.71 -10.29
C GLY A 380 5.40 16.50 -8.90
N TRP A 381 6.43 17.26 -8.58
CA TRP A 381 6.91 17.51 -7.23
C TRP A 381 6.53 18.92 -6.81
N PRO A 382 5.84 19.11 -5.67
CA PRO A 382 5.38 20.43 -5.25
C PRO A 382 6.51 21.33 -4.74
N TYR A 383 7.54 20.75 -4.10
CA TYR A 383 8.68 21.47 -3.53
C TYR A 383 9.92 20.58 -3.48
N GLY A 384 11.09 21.20 -3.57
CA GLY A 384 12.38 20.53 -3.39
C GLY A 384 13.11 21.05 -2.15
N ARG A 385 13.92 20.19 -1.51
CA ARG A 385 14.77 20.59 -0.38
C ARG A 385 16.10 21.13 -0.90
N VAL A 386 16.42 22.37 -0.53
CA VAL A 386 17.73 22.98 -0.82
C VAL A 386 18.74 22.43 0.17
N ASN A 387 19.91 22.01 -0.31
CA ASN A 387 20.99 21.58 0.58
C ASN A 387 21.51 22.75 1.45
N GLU A 388 22.09 22.45 2.60
CA GLU A 388 22.73 23.40 3.52
C GLU A 388 23.79 24.26 2.81
N ASN A 389 24.54 23.67 1.89
CA ASN A 389 25.55 24.38 1.07
C ASN A 389 24.95 25.12 -0.14
N LYS A 390 23.63 25.11 -0.32
CA LYS A 390 22.88 25.72 -1.43
C LYS A 390 23.41 25.35 -2.82
N THR A 391 23.97 24.16 -3.00
CA THR A 391 24.54 23.70 -4.29
C THR A 391 23.58 22.89 -5.14
N ALA A 392 22.52 22.34 -4.54
CA ALA A 392 21.56 21.49 -5.22
C ALA A 392 20.18 21.54 -4.55
N VAL A 393 19.14 21.29 -5.35
CA VAL A 393 17.79 20.98 -4.87
C VAL A 393 17.48 19.52 -5.09
N PHE A 394 16.93 18.93 -4.03
CA PHE A 394 16.60 17.52 -3.94
C PHE A 394 15.10 17.32 -3.88
N TYR A 395 14.60 16.66 -4.90
CA TYR A 395 13.22 16.19 -4.94
C TYR A 395 13.15 14.79 -4.37
N THR A 396 12.05 14.44 -3.70
CA THR A 396 11.88 13.12 -3.08
C THR A 396 11.74 12.03 -4.14
N PHE A 397 11.97 10.76 -3.78
CA PHE A 397 11.62 9.67 -4.69
C PHE A 397 10.10 9.66 -4.92
N LYS A 398 9.70 9.44 -6.16
CA LYS A 398 8.30 9.25 -6.57
C LYS A 398 8.21 8.10 -7.54
N ASP A 399 7.10 7.37 -7.48
CA ASP A 399 6.80 6.32 -8.45
C ASP A 399 6.54 6.96 -9.82
N ILE A 400 7.17 6.42 -10.87
CA ILE A 400 7.04 6.85 -12.27
C ILE A 400 6.88 5.63 -13.18
N ASP A 401 6.02 5.76 -14.19
CA ASP A 401 5.79 4.70 -15.16
C ASP A 401 7.00 4.52 -16.09
N VAL A 402 7.10 3.35 -16.73
CA VAL A 402 8.12 3.10 -17.76
C VAL A 402 7.80 3.94 -19.00
N GLY A 403 8.81 4.66 -19.52
CA GLY A 403 8.63 5.51 -20.69
C GLY A 403 9.70 6.59 -20.83
N THR A 404 9.52 7.40 -21.87
CA THR A 404 10.30 8.62 -22.11
C THR A 404 9.52 9.83 -21.61
N PHE A 405 10.19 10.71 -20.88
CA PHE A 405 9.60 11.89 -20.24
C PHE A 405 10.42 13.14 -20.54
N ASP A 406 9.73 14.26 -20.71
CA ASP A 406 10.32 15.59 -20.77
C ASP A 406 10.13 16.30 -19.42
N VAL A 407 11.12 17.10 -19.03
CA VAL A 407 11.11 17.81 -17.74
C VAL A 407 10.61 19.25 -17.92
N PHE A 408 9.78 19.70 -16.99
CA PHE A 408 9.17 21.02 -16.99
C PHE A 408 9.22 21.66 -15.61
N TYR A 409 9.33 22.99 -15.58
CA TYR A 409 9.06 23.77 -14.38
C TYR A 409 7.56 23.97 -14.19
N ILE A 410 7.11 23.83 -12.95
CA ILE A 410 5.74 24.16 -12.56
C ILE A 410 5.72 25.64 -12.16
N ALA A 411 4.95 26.44 -12.90
CA ALA A 411 4.77 27.85 -12.61
C ALA A 411 3.29 28.17 -12.32
N HIS A 412 3.07 29.06 -11.36
CA HIS A 412 1.74 29.53 -10.98
C HIS A 412 1.39 30.79 -11.77
N LYS A 413 0.18 30.84 -12.33
CA LYS A 413 -0.29 31.97 -13.13
C LYS A 413 -0.59 33.23 -12.30
N TYR A 414 -0.96 33.06 -11.03
CA TYR A 414 -1.27 34.15 -10.11
C TYR A 414 -0.53 33.92 -8.79
N THR A 415 0.22 34.92 -8.36
CA THR A 415 0.95 34.91 -7.08
C THR A 415 0.18 35.62 -5.96
N ASP A 416 -0.89 36.35 -6.28
CA ASP A 416 -1.53 37.28 -5.35
C ASP A 416 -3.01 37.52 -5.69
N THR A 417 -3.87 36.54 -5.44
CA THR A 417 -5.33 36.70 -5.54
C THR A 417 -6.02 36.01 -4.38
N THR A 418 -6.96 36.70 -3.73
CA THR A 418 -7.81 36.21 -2.62
C THR A 418 -8.82 35.12 -3.00
N ASP A 419 -8.74 34.62 -4.24
CA ASP A 419 -9.70 33.70 -4.83
C ASP A 419 -9.07 32.29 -4.95
N ARG A 420 -9.56 31.32 -4.16
CA ARG A 420 -8.96 29.98 -4.04
C ARG A 420 -9.02 29.18 -5.35
N ASP A 421 -9.98 29.47 -6.21
CA ASP A 421 -10.22 28.72 -7.45
C ASP A 421 -9.19 29.03 -8.55
N LEU A 422 -8.50 30.17 -8.48
CA LEU A 422 -7.47 30.58 -9.45
C LEU A 422 -6.05 30.11 -9.09
N ILE A 423 -5.85 29.62 -7.85
CA ILE A 423 -4.55 29.16 -7.31
C ILE A 423 -4.05 27.88 -8.02
N HIS A 424 -4.97 27.13 -8.65
CA HIS A 424 -4.70 25.83 -9.29
C HIS A 424 -4.42 25.89 -10.80
N GLN A 425 -4.33 27.08 -11.41
CA GLN A 425 -3.90 27.20 -12.81
C GLN A 425 -2.37 27.17 -12.91
N PHE A 426 -1.84 25.96 -13.13
CA PHE A 426 -0.42 25.73 -13.43
C PHE A 426 -0.14 25.90 -14.92
N TYR A 427 1.03 26.44 -15.25
CA TYR A 427 1.61 26.33 -16.57
C TYR A 427 3.00 25.70 -16.49
N TYR A 428 3.36 24.96 -17.52
CA TYR A 428 4.58 24.17 -17.57
C TYR A 428 5.58 24.84 -18.52
N ILE A 429 6.77 25.16 -18.01
CA ILE A 429 7.85 25.73 -18.81
C ILE A 429 8.85 24.60 -19.12
N PRO A 430 9.09 24.24 -20.40
CA PRO A 430 9.98 23.13 -20.74
C PRO A 430 11.43 23.43 -20.33
N LEU A 431 12.12 22.41 -19.80
CA LEU A 431 13.58 22.39 -19.75
C LEU A 431 14.09 21.80 -21.07
N ASP A 432 14.36 22.67 -22.04
CA ASP A 432 14.83 22.25 -23.36
C ASP A 432 16.12 21.39 -23.25
N GLY A 433 16.09 20.22 -23.88
CA GLY A 433 17.24 19.29 -23.95
C GLY A 433 17.31 18.22 -22.85
N VAL A 434 16.33 18.15 -21.94
CA VAL A 434 16.26 17.11 -20.89
C VAL A 434 15.16 16.09 -21.19
N THR A 435 15.55 14.96 -21.75
CA THR A 435 14.68 13.82 -22.06
C THR A 435 15.09 12.59 -21.23
N VAL A 436 14.23 12.15 -20.32
CA VAL A 436 14.55 11.07 -19.39
C VAL A 436 13.91 9.78 -19.88
N GLN A 437 14.70 8.72 -20.03
CA GLN A 437 14.18 7.40 -20.35
C GLN A 437 14.23 6.51 -19.12
N VAL A 438 13.06 6.07 -18.66
CA VAL A 438 12.90 5.09 -17.59
C VAL A 438 12.69 3.73 -18.26
N ILE A 439 13.56 2.76 -17.96
CA ILE A 439 13.56 1.45 -18.64
C ILE A 439 13.41 0.34 -17.61
N GLY A 440 12.31 -0.40 -17.70
CA GLY A 440 12.09 -1.55 -16.83
C GLY A 440 11.44 -1.18 -15.50
N ILE A 441 10.89 -2.21 -14.88
CA ILE A 441 9.95 -2.11 -13.76
C ILE A 441 10.69 -2.40 -12.45
N GLY A 442 10.37 -1.65 -11.39
CA GLY A 442 10.93 -1.86 -10.06
C GLY A 442 12.40 -1.47 -9.93
N ALA A 443 12.91 -0.62 -10.82
CA ALA A 443 14.22 0.00 -10.66
C ALA A 443 14.13 1.26 -9.79
N MET A 444 15.27 1.68 -9.24
CA MET A 444 15.41 2.98 -8.57
C MET A 444 16.42 3.83 -9.33
N TYR A 445 15.97 4.99 -9.76
CA TYR A 445 16.74 5.93 -10.57
C TYR A 445 16.97 7.24 -9.84
N SER A 446 18.08 7.88 -10.19
CA SER A 446 18.40 9.23 -9.75
C SER A 446 18.85 10.05 -10.96
N LEU A 447 17.98 10.98 -11.34
CA LEU A 447 18.22 11.95 -12.39
C LEU A 447 18.95 13.15 -11.81
N THR A 448 20.10 13.49 -12.37
CA THR A 448 20.81 14.73 -12.02
C THR A 448 20.84 15.66 -13.22
N ILE A 449 20.39 16.90 -13.03
CA ILE A 449 20.35 17.94 -14.06
C ILE A 449 21.30 19.06 -13.64
N GLN A 450 22.25 19.40 -14.51
CA GLN A 450 23.27 20.42 -14.30
C GLN A 450 23.45 21.29 -15.55
N THR A 451 24.29 22.32 -15.45
CA THR A 451 24.68 23.14 -16.61
C THR A 451 25.94 22.61 -17.28
N ASN A 452 25.98 22.71 -18.60
CA ASN A 452 27.12 22.29 -19.41
C ASN A 452 28.35 23.17 -19.11
N SER A 453 29.54 22.55 -19.06
CA SER A 453 30.82 23.23 -18.83
C SER A 453 31.14 24.31 -19.87
N SER A 454 30.77 24.09 -21.13
CA SER A 454 31.11 24.98 -22.25
C SER A 454 30.05 26.06 -22.50
N ASN A 455 28.79 25.76 -22.20
CA ASN A 455 27.69 26.70 -22.36
C ASN A 455 26.80 26.65 -21.10
N PRO A 456 26.90 27.63 -20.18
CA PRO A 456 26.14 27.62 -18.94
C PRO A 456 24.62 27.71 -19.15
N LYS A 457 24.15 28.10 -20.35
CA LYS A 457 22.71 28.09 -20.71
C LYS A 457 22.23 26.74 -21.24
N ALA A 458 23.14 25.84 -21.64
CA ALA A 458 22.78 24.50 -22.06
C ALA A 458 22.73 23.58 -20.83
N LEU A 459 21.67 22.79 -20.75
CA LEU A 459 21.50 21.79 -19.70
C LEU A 459 22.15 20.47 -20.11
N GLU A 460 22.75 19.81 -19.13
CA GLU A 460 23.28 18.45 -19.22
C GLU A 460 22.64 17.64 -18.11
N TRP A 461 22.32 16.38 -18.40
CA TRP A 461 21.66 15.51 -17.45
C TRP A 461 22.25 14.11 -17.49
N ASN A 462 22.19 13.44 -16.35
CA ASN A 462 22.64 12.06 -16.21
C ASN A 462 21.61 11.28 -15.40
N MET A 463 21.27 10.08 -15.88
CA MET A 463 20.40 9.13 -15.20
C MET A 463 21.22 8.00 -14.61
N ASN A 464 21.31 7.95 -13.29
CA ASN A 464 22.00 6.87 -12.57
C ASN A 464 20.99 5.83 -12.07
N THR A 465 21.32 4.55 -12.23
CA THR A 465 20.55 3.43 -11.68
C THR A 465 21.10 3.09 -10.31
N LEU A 466 20.33 3.30 -9.24
CA LEU A 466 20.70 2.96 -7.87
C LEU A 466 20.34 1.51 -7.50
N ILE A 467 19.20 1.04 -8.02
CA ILE A 467 18.73 -0.35 -7.86
C ILE A 467 18.30 -0.85 -9.24
N PRO A 468 18.78 -2.01 -9.71
CA PRO A 468 18.42 -2.54 -11.01
C PRO A 468 16.94 -2.94 -11.10
N ALA A 469 16.42 -2.94 -12.33
CA ALA A 469 15.07 -3.38 -12.63
C ALA A 469 14.87 -4.87 -12.29
N ASN A 470 13.62 -5.28 -12.05
CA ASN A 470 13.30 -6.67 -11.82
C ASN A 470 13.49 -7.50 -13.10
N GLU A 471 14.21 -8.62 -12.99
CA GLU A 471 14.34 -9.60 -14.08
C GLU A 471 13.19 -10.63 -14.09
N MET A 472 12.49 -10.79 -12.96
CA MET A 472 11.42 -11.77 -12.80
C MET A 472 10.15 -11.31 -13.52
N ASN A 473 9.69 -12.10 -14.48
CA ASN A 473 8.40 -11.86 -15.12
C ASN A 473 7.27 -12.06 -14.11
N ILE A 474 6.31 -11.14 -14.10
CA ILE A 474 5.11 -11.20 -13.29
C ILE A 474 4.27 -12.47 -13.48
N LEU A 475 4.35 -13.12 -14.65
CA LEU A 475 3.63 -14.35 -14.97
C LEU A 475 3.89 -15.48 -13.96
N TRP A 476 4.99 -15.44 -13.21
CA TRP A 476 5.29 -16.37 -12.12
C TRP A 476 4.29 -16.35 -10.96
N GLN A 477 3.40 -15.36 -10.91
CA GLN A 477 2.30 -15.31 -9.94
C GLN A 477 1.06 -16.12 -10.36
N ILE A 478 0.89 -16.42 -11.66
CA ILE A 478 -0.27 -17.19 -12.16
C ILE A 478 -0.46 -18.52 -11.41
N PRO A 479 0.59 -19.33 -11.15
CA PRO A 479 0.44 -20.59 -10.41
C PRO A 479 -0.15 -20.38 -9.01
N GLN A 480 0.25 -19.32 -8.29
CA GLN A 480 -0.33 -19.01 -6.98
C GLN A 480 -1.82 -18.72 -7.09
N TYR A 481 -2.24 -17.88 -8.04
CA TYR A 481 -3.65 -17.52 -8.26
C TYR A 481 -4.52 -18.73 -8.60
N VAL A 482 -4.02 -19.62 -9.46
CA VAL A 482 -4.75 -20.86 -9.81
C VAL A 482 -4.95 -21.74 -8.57
N VAL A 483 -3.91 -21.91 -7.76
CA VAL A 483 -3.95 -22.77 -6.58
C VAL A 483 -4.85 -22.18 -5.49
N ILE A 484 -4.75 -20.89 -5.18
CA ILE A 484 -5.58 -20.26 -4.15
C ILE A 484 -7.05 -20.15 -4.58
N THR A 485 -7.34 -19.97 -5.87
CA THR A 485 -8.71 -20.00 -6.40
C THR A 485 -9.30 -21.41 -6.27
N ALA A 486 -8.52 -22.46 -6.55
CA ALA A 486 -8.96 -23.83 -6.29
C ALA A 486 -9.24 -24.09 -4.80
N ALA A 487 -8.46 -23.51 -3.90
CA ALA A 487 -8.69 -23.59 -2.45
C ALA A 487 -9.99 -22.88 -2.02
N GLU A 488 -10.26 -21.69 -2.57
CA GLU A 488 -11.49 -20.94 -2.34
C GLU A 488 -12.72 -21.74 -2.78
N ILE A 489 -12.67 -22.32 -3.98
CA ILE A 489 -13.76 -23.16 -4.52
C ILE A 489 -14.08 -24.30 -3.54
N LEU A 490 -13.05 -25.01 -3.06
CA LEU A 490 -13.22 -26.13 -2.14
C LEU A 490 -13.84 -25.71 -0.79
N ILE A 491 -13.52 -24.52 -0.26
CA ILE A 491 -14.01 -24.05 1.04
C ILE A 491 -15.36 -23.32 0.92
N SER A 492 -15.54 -22.44 -0.06
CA SER A 492 -16.72 -21.60 -0.20
C SER A 492 -17.95 -22.40 -0.59
N ILE A 493 -17.82 -23.32 -1.55
CA ILE A 493 -18.96 -24.11 -2.04
C ILE A 493 -19.40 -25.10 -0.97
N THR A 494 -18.45 -25.71 -0.27
CA THR A 494 -18.77 -26.62 0.83
C THR A 494 -19.31 -25.89 2.04
N GLY A 495 -18.84 -24.67 2.30
CA GLY A 495 -19.41 -23.78 3.32
C GLY A 495 -20.85 -23.40 2.99
N LEU A 496 -21.14 -23.08 1.74
CA LEU A 496 -22.50 -22.81 1.26
C LEU A 496 -23.39 -24.07 1.32
N GLU A 497 -22.90 -25.22 0.84
CA GLU A 497 -23.61 -26.51 0.91
C GLU A 497 -23.96 -26.88 2.36
N PHE A 498 -23.00 -26.70 3.28
CA PHE A 498 -23.22 -26.89 4.72
C PHE A 498 -24.24 -25.89 5.27
N ALA A 499 -24.11 -24.60 4.94
CA ALA A 499 -25.03 -23.55 5.38
C ALA A 499 -26.46 -23.80 4.89
N TYR A 500 -26.64 -24.22 3.63
CA TYR A 500 -27.93 -24.57 3.05
C TYR A 500 -28.54 -25.84 3.66
N SER A 501 -27.72 -26.85 3.98
CA SER A 501 -28.20 -28.07 4.63
C SER A 501 -28.69 -27.84 6.07
N GLN A 502 -28.18 -26.80 6.74
CA GLN A 502 -28.55 -26.41 8.12
C GLN A 502 -29.53 -25.21 8.14
N ALA A 503 -30.04 -24.76 6.99
CA ALA A 503 -30.64 -23.44 6.77
C ALA A 503 -32.02 -23.18 7.39
N ILE A 504 -32.59 -24.08 8.18
CA ILE A 504 -33.82 -23.75 8.93
C ILE A 504 -33.52 -22.77 10.08
N GLU A 505 -32.26 -22.62 10.50
CA GLU A 505 -31.85 -21.68 11.57
C GLU A 505 -31.00 -20.47 11.10
N MET A 506 -30.62 -20.40 9.82
CA MET A 506 -29.68 -19.39 9.28
C MET A 506 -30.28 -18.01 8.99
N LEU A 507 -31.60 -17.83 9.13
CA LEU A 507 -32.24 -16.50 9.06
C LEU A 507 -31.70 -15.54 10.14
N VAL A 508 -31.24 -16.08 11.29
CA VAL A 508 -30.63 -15.31 12.37
C VAL A 508 -29.20 -14.89 12.01
N TYR A 509 -28.43 -15.74 11.32
CA TYR A 509 -27.09 -15.39 10.83
C TYR A 509 -27.13 -14.30 9.75
N ALA A 510 -28.13 -14.32 8.87
CA ALA A 510 -28.35 -13.25 7.89
C ALA A 510 -28.62 -11.90 8.58
N ALA A 511 -29.40 -11.91 9.67
CA ALA A 511 -29.65 -10.70 10.47
C ALA A 511 -28.39 -10.20 11.20
N VAL A 512 -27.57 -11.11 11.75
CA VAL A 512 -26.30 -10.76 12.41
C VAL A 512 -25.26 -10.24 11.40
N MET A 513 -25.17 -10.85 10.22
CA MET A 513 -24.31 -10.37 9.13
C MET A 513 -24.74 -8.98 8.64
N LEU A 514 -26.04 -8.70 8.60
CA LEU A 514 -26.55 -7.37 8.25
C LEU A 514 -26.13 -6.33 9.30
N VAL A 515 -26.16 -6.67 10.59
CA VAL A 515 -25.66 -5.79 11.67
C VAL A 515 -24.15 -5.56 11.56
N VAL A 516 -23.37 -6.60 11.27
CA VAL A 516 -21.91 -6.49 11.08
C VAL A 516 -21.59 -5.62 9.86
N ILE A 517 -22.31 -5.79 8.76
CA ILE A 517 -22.19 -4.95 7.56
C ILE A 517 -22.55 -3.49 7.87
N CYS A 518 -23.59 -3.24 8.68
CA CYS A 518 -23.92 -1.88 9.13
C CYS A 518 -22.82 -1.27 10.01
N ILE A 519 -22.20 -2.04 10.91
CA ILE A 519 -21.09 -1.58 11.74
C ILE A 519 -19.86 -1.24 10.88
N PHE A 520 -19.51 -2.09 9.91
CA PHE A 520 -18.42 -1.82 8.98
C PHE A 520 -18.71 -0.63 8.06
N ALA A 521 -19.95 -0.46 7.62
CA ALA A 521 -20.37 0.72 6.85
C ALA A 521 -20.26 2.01 7.69
N LEU A 522 -20.59 1.94 8.99
CA LEU A 522 -20.41 3.05 9.92
C LEU A 522 -18.94 3.35 10.21
N GLN A 523 -18.09 2.33 10.38
CA GLN A 523 -16.65 2.52 10.51
C GLN A 523 -16.02 3.11 9.26
N ALA A 524 -16.44 2.67 8.07
CA ALA A 524 -15.99 3.24 6.81
C ALA A 524 -16.42 4.71 6.68
N ALA A 525 -17.69 5.01 6.99
CA ALA A 525 -18.19 6.39 6.99
C ALA A 525 -17.43 7.27 8.00
N PHE A 526 -17.12 6.75 9.19
CA PHE A 526 -16.31 7.44 10.19
C PHE A 526 -14.87 7.65 9.72
N TYR A 527 -14.24 6.66 9.10
CA TYR A 527 -12.89 6.79 8.55
C TYR A 527 -12.82 7.89 7.48
N TYR A 528 -13.78 7.91 6.54
CA TYR A 528 -13.84 8.96 5.53
C TYR A 528 -14.10 10.35 6.12
N HIS A 529 -14.99 10.46 7.10
CA HIS A 529 -15.24 11.72 7.80
C HIS A 529 -14.03 12.15 8.66
N TYR A 530 -13.28 11.21 9.24
CA TYR A 530 -12.08 11.51 10.02
C TYR A 530 -10.94 12.00 9.12
N VAL A 531 -10.77 11.43 7.93
CA VAL A 531 -9.79 11.91 6.94
C VAL A 531 -10.17 13.32 6.46
N ASP A 532 -11.43 13.58 6.13
CA ASP A 532 -11.90 14.93 5.78
C ASP A 532 -11.74 15.92 6.95
N TYR A 533 -11.98 15.47 8.20
CA TYR A 533 -11.80 16.31 9.39
C TYR A 533 -10.32 16.61 9.66
N ALA A 534 -9.42 15.63 9.48
CA ALA A 534 -7.98 15.84 9.61
C ALA A 534 -7.45 16.82 8.56
N ASP A 535 -7.89 16.70 7.30
CA ASP A 535 -7.57 17.68 6.24
C ASP A 535 -8.13 19.07 6.57
N SER A 536 -9.28 19.16 7.25
CA SER A 536 -9.86 20.44 7.69
C SER A 536 -9.13 21.06 8.90
N GLN A 537 -8.62 20.24 9.82
CA GLN A 537 -7.97 20.70 11.06
C GLN A 537 -6.54 21.16 10.78
N ASP A 538 -5.81 20.47 9.89
CA ASP A 538 -4.53 20.96 9.35
C ASP A 538 -4.72 22.31 8.63
N SER A 539 -5.90 22.56 8.03
CA SER A 539 -6.21 23.85 7.40
C SER A 539 -6.56 24.98 8.38
N GLU A 540 -7.13 24.68 9.56
CA GLU A 540 -7.45 25.67 10.62
C GLU A 540 -6.27 25.96 11.55
N ASP A 541 -5.43 24.96 11.87
CA ASP A 541 -4.22 25.14 12.69
C ASP A 541 -3.18 25.97 11.94
N VAL A 542 -3.07 25.80 10.61
CA VAL A 542 -2.26 26.69 9.75
C VAL A 542 -2.80 28.12 9.77
N PHE A 543 -4.11 28.32 9.76
CA PHE A 543 -4.73 29.66 9.78
C PHE A 543 -4.59 30.39 11.12
N THR A 544 -4.65 29.65 12.23
CA THR A 544 -4.50 30.23 13.58
C THR A 544 -3.05 30.56 13.91
N GLN A 545 -2.10 29.78 13.39
CA GLN A 545 -0.66 30.05 13.55
C GLN A 545 -0.22 31.29 12.74
N ASP A 546 -0.73 31.47 11.52
CA ASP A 546 -0.51 32.69 10.73
C ASP A 546 -1.11 33.95 11.39
N SER A 547 -2.24 33.83 12.09
CA SER A 547 -2.83 34.99 12.79
C SER A 547 -2.03 35.42 14.03
N LYS A 548 -1.42 34.46 14.76
CA LYS A 548 -0.56 34.74 15.92
C LYS A 548 0.79 35.33 15.52
N ASP A 549 1.37 34.88 14.41
CA ASP A 549 2.62 35.45 13.88
C ASP A 549 2.39 36.85 13.27
N THR A 550 1.22 37.10 12.68
CA THR A 550 0.84 38.44 12.18
C THR A 550 0.59 39.44 13.31
N SER A 551 0.08 38.99 14.46
CA SER A 551 -0.08 39.83 15.66
C SER A 551 1.25 40.17 16.31
N SER A 552 2.16 39.20 16.43
CA SER A 552 3.50 39.42 17.03
C SER A 552 4.41 40.30 16.15
N ARG A 553 4.21 40.29 14.82
CA ARG A 553 4.97 41.14 13.88
C ARG A 553 4.47 42.59 13.85
N LYS A 554 3.22 42.86 14.26
CA LYS A 554 2.68 44.23 14.38
C LYS A 554 3.15 44.97 15.64
N GLU A 555 3.46 44.26 16.72
CA GLU A 555 3.97 44.91 17.95
C GLU A 555 5.47 45.28 17.87
N LEU A 556 6.26 44.60 17.03
CA LEU A 556 7.69 44.90 16.87
C LEU A 556 7.99 46.04 15.87
N GLY A 557 6.99 46.49 15.10
CA GLY A 557 7.15 47.46 14.00
C GLY A 557 6.81 48.91 14.34
N ASN A 558 6.38 49.21 15.58
CA ASN A 558 5.81 50.52 15.94
C ASN A 558 6.64 51.31 16.96
N GLY A 559 7.96 51.17 16.92
CA GLY A 559 8.85 51.77 17.91
C GLY A 559 10.19 52.27 17.34
N THR A 560 10.18 53.14 16.34
CA THR A 560 11.26 54.14 16.10
C THR A 560 10.86 55.09 14.98
N ASN A 561 10.35 56.28 15.34
CA ASN A 561 10.59 57.56 14.65
C ASN A 561 9.79 58.67 15.34
N GLN A 562 10.37 59.30 16.35
CA GLN A 562 10.19 60.73 16.66
C GLN A 562 11.26 61.18 17.68
N SER A 563 11.96 62.25 17.31
CA SER A 563 13.06 63.01 17.95
C SER A 563 14.37 62.29 18.24
#